data_AF-A0A1H3AUP4-F1
#
_entry.id   AF-A0A1H3AUP4-F1
#
_cell.length_a   1.000
_cell.length_b   1.000
_cell.length_c   1.000
_cell.angle_alpha   90.00
_cell.angle_beta   90.00
_cell.angle_gamma   90.00
#
_symmetry.space_group_name_H-M   'P 1'
#
loop_
_entity.id
_entity.type
_entity.pdbx_description
1 polymer ?
#
loop_
_entity_poly.entity_id
_entity_poly.type
_entity_poly.pdbx_seq_one_letter_code
_entity_poly.pdbx_strand_id
1 'polypeptide(L)'
;MTVADILRQVGEQESVALKEHVTLLALARISRYEAECAVFEAKYAESFETFRQRIQAIKHQEDVEADDDLMDWEFAHRALLGWREKLDAIRYAA
;
A
#
# COMPACT_ATOMS: atom_id res chain seq x y z
N MET A 1 21.70 3.78 -27.45
CA MET A 1 21.79 2.80 -26.35
C MET A 1 20.41 2.73 -25.71
N THR A 2 19.73 1.59 -25.82
CA THR A 2 18.39 1.35 -25.26
C THR A 2 18.49 0.69 -23.89
N VAL A 3 17.37 0.62 -23.14
CA VAL A 3 17.32 -0.11 -21.85
C VAL A 3 17.68 -1.58 -22.06
N ALA A 4 17.18 -2.21 -23.14
CA ALA A 4 17.55 -3.56 -23.51
C ALA A 4 19.06 -3.72 -23.77
N ASP A 5 19.72 -2.73 -24.37
CA ASP A 5 21.17 -2.78 -24.59
C ASP A 5 21.95 -2.71 -23.28
N ILE A 6 21.49 -1.90 -22.32
CA ILE A 6 22.11 -1.77 -20.98
C ILE A 6 21.96 -3.08 -20.21
N LEU A 7 20.76 -3.67 -20.20
CA LEU A 7 20.49 -4.93 -19.47
C LEU A 7 21.28 -6.11 -20.06
N ARG A 8 21.41 -6.19 -21.39
CA ARG A 8 22.25 -7.23 -22.03
C ARG A 8 23.72 -7.14 -21.64
N GLN A 9 24.26 -5.94 -21.40
CA GLN A 9 25.67 -5.78 -20.98
C GLN A 9 25.97 -6.42 -19.62
N VAL A 10 24.96 -6.49 -18.75
CA VAL A 10 25.06 -7.12 -17.42
C VAL A 10 24.50 -8.55 -17.40
N GLY A 11 24.13 -9.09 -18.56
CA GLY A 11 23.59 -10.46 -18.68
C GLY A 11 22.13 -10.61 -18.27
N GLU A 12 21.40 -9.50 -18.12
CA GLU A 12 20.00 -9.50 -17.67
C GLU A 12 19.01 -9.49 -18.83
N GLN A 13 17.89 -10.19 -18.63
CA GLN A 13 16.76 -10.16 -19.56
C GLN A 13 15.81 -9.03 -19.18
N GLU A 14 15.32 -8.28 -20.17
CA GLU A 14 14.42 -7.15 -19.95
C GLU A 14 13.17 -7.51 -19.16
N SER A 15 12.55 -8.66 -19.47
CA SER A 15 11.38 -9.16 -18.73
C SER A 15 11.67 -9.45 -17.26
N VAL A 16 12.84 -10.03 -16.96
CA VAL A 16 13.27 -10.34 -15.59
C VAL A 16 13.53 -9.05 -14.83
N ALA A 17 14.34 -8.15 -15.40
CA ALA A 17 14.65 -6.86 -14.77
C ALA A 17 13.41 -6.01 -14.53
N LEU A 18 12.45 -5.99 -15.46
CA LEU A 18 11.17 -5.28 -15.27
C LEU A 18 10.32 -5.95 -14.18
N LYS A 19 10.22 -7.29 -14.16
CA LYS A 19 9.47 -8.02 -13.13
C LYS A 19 10.05 -7.76 -11.73
N GLU A 20 11.37 -7.79 -11.59
CA GLU A 20 12.05 -7.48 -10.34
C GLU A 20 11.85 -6.01 -9.93
N HIS A 21 12.01 -5.06 -10.87
CA HIS A 21 11.82 -3.64 -10.59
C HIS A 21 10.40 -3.35 -10.09
N VAL A 22 9.37 -3.86 -10.78
CA VAL A 22 7.98 -3.63 -10.38
C VAL A 22 7.66 -4.36 -9.07
N THR A 23 8.27 -5.52 -8.81
CA THR A 23 8.15 -6.23 -7.52
C THR A 23 8.71 -5.38 -6.37
N LEU A 24 9.92 -4.82 -6.54
CA LEU A 24 10.54 -3.94 -5.55
C LEU A 24 9.71 -2.68 -5.31
N LEU A 25 9.16 -2.09 -6.38
CA LEU A 25 8.26 -0.94 -6.27
C LEU A 25 7.01 -1.30 -5.46
N ALA A 26 6.38 -2.44 -5.74
CA ALA A 26 5.18 -2.87 -5.00
C ALA A 26 5.49 -3.12 -3.52
N LEU A 27 6.61 -3.78 -3.21
CA LEU A 27 7.05 -4.02 -1.83
C LEU A 27 7.34 -2.71 -1.08
N ALA A 28 8.01 -1.75 -1.71
CA ALA A 28 8.27 -0.45 -1.11
C ALA A 28 6.97 0.32 -0.82
N ARG A 29 5.97 0.23 -1.70
CA ARG A 29 4.65 0.83 -1.49
C ARG A 29 3.87 0.15 -0.38
N ILE A 30 3.87 -1.18 -0.33
CA ILE A 30 3.27 -1.97 0.76
C ILE A 30 3.88 -1.54 2.10
N SER A 31 5.20 -1.57 2.22
CA SER A 31 5.91 -1.20 3.46
C SER A 31 5.57 0.22 3.91
N ARG A 32 5.48 1.18 2.97
CA ARG A 32 5.06 2.54 3.27
C ARG A 32 3.63 2.59 3.85
N TYR A 33 2.66 1.98 3.18
CA TYR A 33 1.26 2.06 3.64
C TYR A 33 1.01 1.22 4.90
N GLU A 34 1.76 0.14 5.14
CA GLU A 34 1.77 -0.56 6.43
C GLU A 34 2.23 0.37 7.55
N ALA A 35 3.29 1.15 7.33
CA ALA A 35 3.75 2.13 8.32
C ALA A 35 2.72 3.25 8.56
N GLU A 36 2.09 3.77 7.48
CA GLU A 36 1.02 4.77 7.60
C GLU A 36 -0.18 4.22 8.39
N CYS A 37 -0.64 2.99 8.10
CA CYS A 37 -1.69 2.34 8.89
C CYS A 37 -1.30 2.15 10.36
N ALA A 38 -0.07 1.72 10.63
CA ALA A 38 0.43 1.47 11.98
C ALA A 38 0.45 2.73 12.87
N VAL A 39 0.62 3.92 12.28
CA VAL A 39 0.52 5.19 13.01
C VAL A 39 -0.88 5.36 13.60
N PHE A 40 -1.93 5.09 12.83
CA PHE A 40 -3.30 5.21 13.30
C PHE A 40 -3.70 4.08 14.25
N GLU A 41 -3.26 2.84 13.99
CA GLU A 41 -3.44 1.72 14.93
C GLU A 41 -2.84 2.04 16.31
N ALA A 42 -1.66 2.68 16.33
CA ALA A 42 -1.03 3.13 17.56
C ALA A 42 -1.78 4.32 18.21
N LYS A 43 -2.24 5.29 17.41
CA LYS A 43 -2.99 6.46 17.90
C LYS A 43 -4.30 6.07 18.59
N TYR A 44 -5.03 5.12 18.03
CA TYR A 44 -6.36 4.73 18.50
C TYR A 44 -6.40 3.42 19.29
N ALA A 45 -5.28 2.68 19.33
CA ALA A 45 -5.14 1.38 20.01
C ALA A 45 -6.20 0.34 19.57
N GLU A 46 -6.64 0.42 18.31
CA GLU A 46 -7.64 -0.46 17.72
C GLU A 46 -7.34 -0.71 16.23
N SER A 47 -8.03 -1.68 15.62
CA SER A 47 -7.87 -1.98 14.20
C SER A 47 -8.64 -0.98 13.32
N PHE A 48 -8.24 -0.85 12.05
CA PHE A 48 -8.91 0.02 11.07
C PHE A 48 -10.43 -0.22 11.03
N GLU A 49 -10.86 -1.49 10.94
CA GLU A 49 -12.29 -1.80 10.85
C GLU A 49 -13.05 -1.47 12.13
N THR A 50 -12.43 -1.64 13.30
CA THR A 50 -13.02 -1.24 14.58
C THR A 50 -13.18 0.28 14.66
N PHE A 51 -12.13 1.03 14.31
CA PHE A 51 -12.14 2.49 14.26
C PHE A 51 -13.22 3.01 13.30
N ARG A 52 -13.24 2.50 12.07
CA ARG A 52 -14.23 2.87 11.05
C ARG A 52 -15.67 2.64 11.52
N GLN A 53 -15.96 1.48 12.11
CA GLN A 53 -17.30 1.19 12.63
C GLN A 53 -17.70 2.11 13.78
N ARG A 54 -16.76 2.43 14.68
CA ARG A 54 -16.99 3.34 15.79
C ARG A 54 -17.36 4.73 15.30
N ILE A 55 -16.58 5.30 14.39
CA ILE A 55 -16.84 6.63 13.83
C ILE A 55 -18.18 6.66 13.08
N GLN A 56 -18.46 5.66 12.25
CA GLN A 56 -19.75 5.56 11.51
C GLN A 56 -20.97 5.39 12.42
N ALA A 57 -20.80 4.86 13.63
CA ALA A 57 -21.90 4.68 14.59
C ALA A 57 -22.25 5.95 15.38
N ILE A 58 -21.35 6.94 15.43
CA ILE A 58 -21.56 8.19 16.16
C ILE A 58 -22.41 9.13 15.30
N LYS A 59 -23.69 9.29 15.65
CA LYS A 59 -24.65 10.14 14.92
C LYS A 59 -24.75 11.59 15.42
N HIS A 60 -24.18 11.88 16.59
CA HIS A 60 -24.48 13.13 17.33
C HIS A 60 -23.24 13.83 17.90
N GLN A 61 -22.04 13.44 17.48
CA GLN A 61 -20.79 14.05 17.92
C GLN A 61 -19.83 14.05 16.73
N GLU A 62 -19.67 15.20 16.08
CA GLU A 62 -18.67 15.37 15.04
C GLU A 62 -17.31 15.55 15.72
N ASP A 63 -16.50 14.50 15.68
CA ASP A 63 -15.07 14.58 16.01
C ASP A 63 -14.31 14.76 14.71
N VAL A 64 -14.14 16.02 14.32
CA VAL A 64 -13.54 16.41 13.02
C VAL A 64 -12.15 15.79 12.85
N GLU A 65 -11.37 15.67 13.94
CA GLU A 65 -10.05 15.06 13.88
C GLU A 65 -10.15 13.56 13.61
N ALA A 66 -11.08 12.86 14.28
CA ALA A 66 -11.26 11.43 14.05
C ALA A 66 -11.85 11.11 12.66
N ASP A 67 -12.68 12.00 12.11
CA ASP A 67 -13.19 11.88 10.74
C ASP A 67 -12.07 12.09 9.70
N ASP A 68 -11.23 13.12 9.89
CA ASP A 68 -10.07 13.38 9.03
C ASP A 68 -9.07 12.22 9.08
N ASP A 69 -8.76 11.72 10.28
CA ASP A 69 -7.90 10.56 10.48
C ASP A 69 -8.50 9.29 9.85
N LEU A 70 -9.82 9.11 9.89
CA LEU A 70 -10.48 8.00 9.22
C LEU A 70 -10.30 8.07 7.70
N MET A 71 -10.42 9.27 7.12
CA MET A 71 -10.22 9.47 5.69
C MET A 71 -8.78 9.13 5.27
N ASP A 72 -7.79 9.61 6.01
CA ASP A 72 -6.38 9.34 5.73
C ASP A 72 -6.04 7.85 5.93
N TRP A 73 -6.54 7.24 7.01
CA TRP A 73 -6.32 5.82 7.27
C TRP A 73 -7.00 4.94 6.22
N GLU A 74 -8.23 5.28 5.81
CA GLU A 74 -8.92 4.54 4.75
C GLU A 74 -8.18 4.63 3.41
N PHE A 75 -7.61 5.79 3.09
CA PHE A 75 -6.76 5.94 1.91
C PHE A 75 -5.54 5.00 1.98
N ALA A 76 -4.78 5.04 3.09
CA ALA A 76 -3.61 4.20 3.28
C ALA A 76 -3.96 2.70 3.24
N HIS A 77 -5.05 2.30 3.91
CA HIS A 77 -5.52 0.91 3.97
C HIS A 77 -5.95 0.40 2.59
N ARG A 78 -6.73 1.18 1.83
CA ARG A 78 -7.12 0.81 0.45
C ARG A 78 -5.92 0.76 -0.48
N ALA A 79 -4.98 1.69 -0.36
CA ALA A 79 -3.76 1.68 -1.14
C ALA A 79 -2.90 0.44 -0.84
N LEU A 80 -2.77 0.06 0.43
CA LEU A 80 -2.09 -1.16 0.88
C LEU A 80 -2.69 -2.41 0.23
N LEU A 81 -4.01 -2.58 0.32
CA LEU A 81 -4.72 -3.70 -0.30
C LEU A 81 -4.48 -3.74 -1.81
N GLY A 82 -4.65 -2.60 -2.49
CA GLY A 82 -4.46 -2.52 -3.93
C GLY A 82 -3.01 -2.75 -4.38
N TRP A 83 -2.00 -2.52 -3.55
CA TRP A 83 -0.61 -2.87 -3.87
C TRP A 83 -0.29 -4.34 -3.58
N ARG A 84 -0.90 -4.94 -2.56
CA ARG A 84 -0.81 -6.39 -2.32
C ARG A 84 -1.41 -7.19 -3.48
N GLU A 85 -2.59 -6.79 -3.96
CA GLU A 85 -3.22 -7.39 -5.15
C GLU A 85 -2.32 -7.28 -6.40
N LYS A 86 -1.69 -6.13 -6.62
CA LYS A 86 -0.74 -5.95 -7.74
C LYS A 86 0.49 -6.85 -7.58
N LEU A 87 1.05 -6.95 -6.37
CA LEU A 87 2.19 -7.81 -6.09
C LEU A 87 1.88 -9.28 -6.39
N ASP A 88 0.69 -9.75 -5.97
CA ASP A 88 0.24 -11.10 -6.28
C ASP A 88 0.08 -11.31 -7.79
N ALA A 89 -0.53 -10.36 -8.50
CA ALA A 89 -0.64 -10.42 -9.95
C ALA A 89 0.74 -10.49 -10.64
N ILE A 90 1.74 -9.74 -10.18
CA ILE A 90 3.11 -9.79 -10.71
C ILE A 90 3.76 -11.14 -10.43
N ARG A 91 3.56 -11.71 -9.23
CA ARG A 91 4.13 -13.01 -8.85
C ARG A 91 3.56 -14.14 -9.69
N TYR A 92 2.26 -14.13 -9.94
CA TYR A 92 1.55 -15.16 -10.73
C TYR A 92 1.47 -14.87 -12.22
N ALA A 93 2.04 -13.75 -12.70
CA ALA A 93 2.22 -13.50 -14.12
C ALA A 93 3.26 -14.50 -14.68
N ALA A 94 2.78 -15.35 -15.58
CA ALA A 94 3.54 -16.37 -16.31
C ALA A 94 4.60 -15.77 -17.25
#